data_AF-A0A8F4FXG7-F1
#
_entry.id   AF-A0A8F4FXG7-F1
#
_cell.length_a   1.000
_cell.length_b   1.000
_cell.length_c   1.000
_cell.angle_alpha   90.00
_cell.angle_beta   90.00
_cell.angle_gamma   90.00
#
_symmetry.space_group_name_H-M   'P 1'
#
loop_
_entity.id
_entity.type
_entity.pdbx_description
1 polymer ?
#
loop_
_entity_poly.entity_id
_entity_poly.type
_entity_poly.pdbx_seq_one_letter_code
_entity_poly.pdbx_strand_id
1 'polypeptide(L)'
;MTASAPAALTAAAKVLDTEADRLRDVRRRLIRRADTVTWEGPAARRFQASIRRRERELDAVADDLHARAGWLRSAAQVAAPPRPAPASR
;
A
#
# COMPACT_ATOMS: atom_id res chain seq x y z
N MET A 1 -19.33 0.62 -22.23
CA MET A 1 -17.94 0.40 -22.69
C MET A 1 -17.17 -0.26 -21.56
N THR A 2 -16.80 -1.52 -21.68
CA THR A 2 -16.00 -2.25 -20.68
C THR A 2 -14.52 -1.88 -20.85
N ALA A 3 -13.82 -1.57 -19.75
CA ALA A 3 -12.38 -1.35 -19.79
C ALA A 3 -11.67 -2.63 -20.28
N SER A 4 -10.58 -2.47 -21.03
CA SER A 4 -9.74 -3.61 -21.42
C SER A 4 -9.12 -4.25 -20.18
N ALA A 5 -8.84 -5.56 -20.24
CA ALA A 5 -8.25 -6.27 -19.10
C ALA A 5 -6.96 -5.62 -18.55
N PRO A 6 -6.01 -5.15 -19.39
CA PRO A 6 -4.82 -4.43 -18.89
C PRO A 6 -5.15 -3.12 -18.17
N ALA A 7 -6.15 -2.38 -18.66
CA ALA A 7 -6.58 -1.12 -18.04
C ALA A 7 -7.24 -1.38 -16.68
N ALA A 8 -8.07 -2.43 -16.57
CA ALA A 8 -8.70 -2.82 -15.31
C ALA A 8 -7.65 -3.25 -14.26
N LEU A 9 -6.65 -4.06 -14.65
CA LEU A 9 -5.57 -4.48 -13.76
C LEU A 9 -4.71 -3.30 -13.28
N THR A 10 -4.41 -2.36 -14.17
CA THR A 10 -3.66 -1.14 -13.81
C THR A 10 -4.46 -0.26 -12.85
N ALA A 11 -5.77 -0.11 -13.08
CA ALA A 11 -6.66 0.62 -12.17
C ALA A 11 -6.72 -0.03 -10.78
N ALA A 12 -6.84 -1.36 -10.73
CA ALA A 12 -6.82 -2.11 -9.47
C ALA A 12 -5.49 -1.92 -8.72
N ALA A 13 -4.35 -2.00 -9.42
CA ALA A 13 -3.05 -1.75 -8.83
C ALA A 13 -2.95 -0.36 -8.19
N LYS A 14 -3.46 0.67 -8.87
CA LYS A 14 -3.50 2.05 -8.36
C LYS A 14 -4.33 2.18 -7.08
N VAL A 15 -5.46 1.47 -6.99
CA VAL A 15 -6.28 1.44 -5.78
C VAL A 15 -5.48 0.83 -4.62
N LEU A 16 -4.80 -0.29 -4.84
CA LEU A 16 -3.99 -0.93 -3.79
C LEU A 16 -2.83 -0.05 -3.32
N ASP A 17 -2.12 0.63 -4.23
CA ASP A 17 -1.07 1.59 -3.85
C ASP A 17 -1.64 2.73 -3.00
N THR A 18 -2.81 3.27 -3.41
CA THR A 18 -3.48 4.35 -2.68
C THR A 18 -3.86 3.93 -1.26
N GLU A 19 -4.37 2.71 -1.09
CA GLU A 19 -4.70 2.18 0.24
C GLU A 19 -3.45 1.91 1.09
N ALA A 20 -2.36 1.41 0.49
CA ALA A 20 -1.09 1.25 1.19
C ALA A 20 -0.56 2.59 1.74
N ASP A 21 -0.63 3.65 0.93
CA ASP A 21 -0.21 4.99 1.35
C ASP A 21 -1.11 5.56 2.45
N ARG A 22 -2.42 5.32 2.38
CA ARG A 22 -3.37 5.68 3.46
C ARG A 22 -3.03 4.97 4.77
N LEU A 23 -2.65 3.70 4.74
CA LEU A 23 -2.24 2.96 5.94
C LEU A 23 -0.95 3.52 6.55
N ARG A 24 0.04 3.87 5.71
CA ARG A 24 1.26 4.55 6.16
C ARG A 24 0.96 5.92 6.79
N ASP A 25 -0.01 6.65 6.26
CA ASP A 25 -0.50 7.89 6.87
C ASP A 25 -1.16 7.69 8.22
N VAL A 26 -2.02 6.66 8.34
CA VAL A 26 -2.62 6.29 9.63
C VAL A 26 -1.53 5.93 10.64
N ARG A 27 -0.52 5.16 10.25
CA ARG A 27 0.65 4.84 11.08
C ARG A 27 1.37 6.10 11.57
N ARG A 28 1.69 7.02 10.64
CA ARG A 28 2.34 8.30 10.98
C ARG A 28 1.52 9.12 11.98
N ARG A 29 0.20 9.18 11.80
CA ARG A 29 -0.70 9.87 12.74
C ARG A 29 -0.76 9.19 14.10
N LEU A 30 -0.77 7.86 14.13
CA LEU A 30 -0.75 7.06 15.36
C LEU A 30 0.51 7.35 16.18
N ILE A 31 1.69 7.28 15.55
CA ILE A 31 2.99 7.57 16.17
C ILE A 31 2.99 8.98 16.78
N ARG A 32 2.68 9.98 15.96
CA ARG A 32 2.65 11.38 16.44
C ARG A 32 1.72 11.57 17.63
N ARG A 33 0.57 10.90 17.65
CA ARG A 33 -0.36 11.00 18.77
C ARG A 33 0.13 10.23 19.99
N ALA A 34 0.77 9.09 19.81
CA ALA A 34 1.39 8.34 20.91
C ALA A 34 2.51 9.14 21.57
N ASP A 35 3.33 9.87 20.79
CA ASP A 35 4.41 10.71 21.30
C ASP A 35 3.90 11.88 22.16
N THR A 36 2.65 12.31 21.99
CA THR A 36 2.03 13.36 22.84
C THR A 36 1.58 12.86 24.21
N VAL A 37 1.58 11.54 24.46
CA VAL A 37 1.16 10.97 25.74
C VAL A 37 2.33 10.95 26.72
N THR A 38 2.30 11.84 27.71
CA THR A 38 3.39 12.04 28.69
C THR A 38 3.23 11.19 29.97
N TRP A 39 2.60 10.02 29.87
CA TRP A 39 2.39 9.15 31.03
C TRP A 39 3.62 8.31 31.33
N GLU A 40 3.88 8.05 32.61
CA GLU A 40 5.01 7.25 33.06
C GLU A 40 4.56 5.94 33.74
N GLY A 41 5.49 5.01 33.95
CA GLY A 41 5.26 3.77 34.68
C GLY A 41 4.79 2.58 33.83
N PRO A 42 4.36 1.47 34.47
CA PRO A 42 4.04 0.21 33.80
C PRO A 42 2.95 0.32 32.72
N ALA A 43 1.96 1.20 32.92
CA ALA A 43 0.89 1.42 31.95
C ALA A 43 1.40 2.07 30.65
N ALA A 44 2.29 3.06 30.77
CA ALA A 44 2.92 3.72 29.62
C ALA A 44 3.74 2.73 28.77
N ARG A 45 4.51 1.84 29.42
CA ARG A 45 5.27 0.79 28.73
C ARG A 45 4.37 -0.17 27.95
N ARG A 46 3.24 -0.59 28.53
CA ARG A 46 2.25 -1.45 27.85
C ARG A 46 1.60 -0.74 26.67
N PHE A 47 1.27 0.53 26.82
CA PHE A 47 0.73 1.35 25.74
C PHE A 47 1.74 1.49 24.59
N GLN A 48 2.99 1.85 24.87
CA GLN A 48 4.07 1.93 23.86
C GLN A 48 4.29 0.60 23.15
N ALA A 49 4.25 -0.53 23.86
CA ALA A 49 4.36 -1.86 23.25
C ALA A 49 3.20 -2.15 22.29
N SER A 50 1.97 -1.76 22.67
CA SER A 50 0.78 -1.89 21.83
C SER A 50 0.88 -1.02 20.57
N ILE A 51 1.35 0.22 20.70
CA ILE A 51 1.55 1.14 19.56
C ILE A 51 2.59 0.58 18.59
N ARG A 52 3.76 0.13 19.08
CA ARG A 52 4.80 -0.50 18.23
C ARG A 52 4.31 -1.76 17.53
N ARG A 53 3.45 -2.55 18.20
CA ARG A 53 2.81 -3.70 17.57
C ARG A 53 1.91 -3.25 16.42
N ARG A 54 1.08 -2.23 16.65
CA ARG A 54 0.15 -1.72 15.64
C ARG A 54 0.88 -1.10 14.45
N GLU A 55 2.01 -0.43 14.68
CA GLU A 55 2.88 0.07 13.62
C GLU A 55 3.33 -1.05 12.69
N ARG A 56 3.88 -2.13 13.25
CA ARG A 56 4.33 -3.29 12.45
C ARG A 56 3.20 -3.95 11.68
N GLU A 57 2.01 -4.05 12.28
CA GLU A 57 0.82 -4.57 11.59
C GLU A 57 0.42 -3.69 10.41
N LEU A 58 0.39 -2.36 10.58
CA LEU A 58 0.07 -1.42 9.52
C LEU A 58 1.11 -1.45 8.39
N ASP A 59 2.39 -1.58 8.73
CA ASP A 59 3.47 -1.70 7.75
C ASP A 59 3.38 -2.99 6.95
N ALA A 60 3.18 -4.12 7.62
CA ALA A 60 3.03 -5.41 6.96
C ALA A 60 1.86 -5.41 5.96
N VAL A 61 0.73 -4.81 6.31
CA VAL A 61 -0.42 -4.70 5.41
C VAL A 61 -0.11 -3.74 4.25
N ALA A 62 0.51 -2.59 4.50
CA ALA A 62 0.86 -1.65 3.45
C ALA A 62 1.84 -2.27 2.43
N ASP A 63 2.81 -3.04 2.91
CA ASP A 63 3.79 -3.71 2.05
C ASP A 63 3.17 -4.85 1.24
N ASP A 64 2.25 -5.64 1.82
CA ASP A 64 1.47 -6.66 1.09
C ASP A 64 0.61 -6.02 -0.01
N LEU A 65 -0.05 -4.89 0.27
CA LEU A 65 -0.83 -4.16 -0.73
C LEU A 65 0.05 -3.65 -1.89
N HIS A 66 1.23 -3.09 -1.59
CA HIS A 66 2.21 -2.70 -2.62
C HIS A 66 2.71 -3.88 -3.44
N ALA A 67 2.99 -5.03 -2.81
CA ALA A 67 3.42 -6.24 -3.50
C ALA A 67 2.34 -6.73 -4.48
N ARG A 68 1.07 -6.76 -4.04
CA ARG A 68 -0.07 -7.12 -4.88
C ARG A 68 -0.28 -6.11 -6.02
N ALA A 69 -0.11 -4.82 -5.77
CA ALA A 69 -0.15 -3.79 -6.80
C ALA A 69 0.94 -4.01 -7.86
N GLY A 70 2.16 -4.36 -7.42
CA GLY A 70 3.26 -4.74 -8.30
C GLY A 70 2.93 -5.95 -9.17
N TRP A 71 2.38 -7.00 -8.56
CA TRP A 71 1.93 -8.19 -9.30
C TRP A 71 0.86 -7.87 -10.35
N LEU A 72 -0.14 -7.04 -10.01
CA LEU A 72 -1.18 -6.61 -10.93
C LEU A 72 -0.63 -5.80 -12.11
N ARG A 73 0.36 -4.93 -11.88
CA ARG A 73 1.05 -4.20 -12.96
C ARG A 73 1.76 -5.16 -13.91
N SER A 74 2.47 -6.14 -13.37
CA SER A 74 3.13 -7.18 -14.18
C SER A 74 2.12 -7.98 -15.00
N ALA A 75 0.99 -8.37 -14.40
CA ALA A 75 -0.10 -9.05 -15.10
C ALA A 75 -0.70 -8.19 -16.22
N ALA A 76 -0.88 -6.88 -15.98
CA ALA A 76 -1.36 -5.94 -16.99
C ALA A 76 -0.41 -5.84 -18.19
N GLN A 77 0.90 -5.88 -17.94
CA GLN A 77 1.92 -5.83 -18.98
C GLN A 77 1.94 -7.10 -19.83
N VAL A 78 1.75 -8.28 -19.22
CA VAL A 78 1.64 -9.56 -19.94
C VAL A 78 0.35 -9.63 -20.76
N ALA A 79 -0.75 -9.06 -20.26
CA ALA A 79 -2.04 -9.04 -20.94
C ALA A 79 -2.13 -7.98 -22.06
N ALA A 80 -1.15 -7.07 -22.17
CA ALA A 80 -1.17 -6.01 -23.17
C ALA A 80 -0.88 -6.60 -24.57
N PRO A 81 -1.62 -6.17 -25.61
CA PRO A 81 -1.34 -6.61 -26.97
C PRO A 81 0.07 -6.18 -27.40
N PRO A 82 0.76 -6.96 -28.26
CA PRO A 82 2.06 -6.59 -28.77
C PRO A 82 1.98 -5.24 -29.48
N ARG A 83 2.94 -4.35 -29.19
CA ARG A 83 3.00 -3.07 -29.90
C ARG A 83 3.18 -3.34 -31.40
N PRO A 84 2.43 -2.66 -32.28
CA PRO A 84 2.62 -2.81 -33.71
C PRO A 84 4.07 -2.43 -34.07
N ALA A 85 4.69 -3.22 -34.94
CA ALA A 85 6.02 -2.92 -35.44
C ALA A 85 6.03 -1.52 -36.07
N PRO A 86 7.11 -0.73 -35.91
CA PRO A 86 7.21 0.57 -36.56
C PRO A 86 7.04 0.36 -38.06
N ALA A 87 6.11 1.11 -38.67
CA ALA A 87 5.91 1.08 -40.11
C ALA A 87 7.21 1.53 -40.80
N SER A 88 7.92 0.58 -41.41
CA SER A 88 9.06 0.87 -42.28
C SER A 88 8.57 1.77 -43.42
N ARG A 89 9.13 2.98 -43.51
CA ARG A 89 8.95 3.88 -44.66
C ARG A 89 9.92 3.53 -45.77
#